data_AF-A0A2V9T0J1-F1
#
_entry.id   AF-A0A2V9T0J1-F1
#
_cell.length_a   1.000
_cell.length_b   1.000
_cell.length_c   1.000
_cell.angle_alpha   90.00
_cell.angle_beta   90.00
_cell.angle_gamma   90.00
#
_symmetry.space_group_name_H-M   'P 1'
#
loop_
_entity.id
_entity.type
_entity.pdbx_description
1 polymer ?
#
loop_
_entity_poly.entity_id
_entity_poly.type
_entity_poly.pdbx_seq_one_letter_code
_entity_poly.pdbx_strand_id
1 'polypeptide(L)'
;MDDERYDSHHSALWYLIASAPLLLWPGKASAYTAGWLAHAPYLVFGVLLGASLWYVARRLYGNAGGYIALMLYCFSPGMIRSSAVWFAEPETGAAWGAFGAIFTAIAVAHTLYAPREVVLWNWRRILLLGVSLALAVGSQFSLIVVLPLALAFMLYVAPERRSAAAVIWTAAVCIGTLLLFASYFFHAGAFWQAMGHASFFEISWRAFVMPHAYSSVAAQIGQSSPALVLALPVALITWALWRRVRYFGNTTPLLVAVLLLLLAVGTPHYPGLGFQLVAVPFLFVFVSGVAADLLESRHKNLVTACVWGLLVANAGWNVWELARAGS
;
A
#
# COMPACT_ATOMS: atom_id res chain seq x y z
N MET A 1 11.27 32.19 -13.91
CA MET A 1 10.30 31.25 -14.53
C MET A 1 11.00 29.90 -14.62
N ASP A 2 11.57 29.43 -13.49
CA ASP A 2 12.60 28.37 -13.45
C ASP A 2 12.29 27.24 -12.46
N ASP A 3 11.12 27.25 -11.81
CA ASP A 3 10.75 26.29 -10.75
C ASP A 3 10.12 24.98 -11.26
N GLU A 4 9.80 24.84 -12.55
CA GLU A 4 9.07 23.67 -13.08
C GLU A 4 9.93 22.49 -13.55
N ARG A 5 11.25 22.49 -13.31
CA ARG A 5 12.13 21.45 -13.87
C ARG A 5 12.16 20.13 -13.09
N TYR A 6 11.71 20.13 -11.83
CA TYR A 6 11.77 18.96 -10.95
C TYR A 6 10.40 18.70 -10.31
N ASP A 7 9.97 17.44 -10.37
CA ASP A 7 8.80 16.95 -9.65
C ASP A 7 9.16 16.77 -8.17
N SER A 8 8.49 17.51 -7.29
CA SER A 8 8.74 17.45 -5.85
C SER A 8 8.18 16.18 -5.20
N HIS A 9 7.22 15.49 -5.82
CA HIS A 9 6.49 14.38 -5.22
C HIS A 9 7.00 13.00 -5.68
N HIS A 10 7.49 12.90 -6.92
CA HIS A 10 7.89 11.63 -7.53
C HIS A 10 9.37 11.62 -7.94
N SER A 11 10.01 10.44 -7.87
CA SER A 11 11.37 10.27 -8.39
C SER A 11 11.38 9.90 -9.88
N ALA A 12 12.54 9.96 -10.53
CA ALA A 12 12.72 9.48 -11.91
C ALA A 12 12.25 8.02 -12.12
N LEU A 13 12.28 7.18 -11.07
CA LEU A 13 11.77 5.81 -11.13
C LEU A 13 10.31 5.75 -11.58
N TRP A 14 9.47 6.67 -11.11
CA TRP A 14 8.05 6.75 -11.46
C TRP A 14 7.85 6.89 -12.97
N TYR A 15 8.58 7.83 -13.58
CA TYR A 15 8.54 8.10 -15.01
C TYR A 15 9.15 6.97 -15.84
N LEU A 16 10.21 6.32 -15.33
CA LEU A 16 10.84 5.17 -15.98
C LEU A 16 9.93 3.94 -16.00
N ILE A 17 9.17 3.72 -14.92
CA ILE A 17 8.17 2.64 -14.87
C ILE A 17 7.14 2.86 -15.99
N ALA A 18 6.56 4.05 -16.09
CA ALA A 18 5.56 4.37 -17.11
C ALA A 18 6.14 4.30 -18.54
N SER A 19 7.40 4.69 -18.75
CA SER A 19 8.00 4.71 -20.10
C SER A 19 8.61 3.38 -20.55
N ALA A 20 8.88 2.44 -19.65
CA ALA A 20 9.53 1.17 -19.99
C ALA A 20 8.81 0.37 -21.09
N PRO A 21 7.47 0.22 -21.09
CA PRO A 21 6.78 -0.51 -22.16
C PRO A 21 6.85 0.21 -23.52
N LEU A 22 6.93 1.54 -23.52
CA LEU A 22 7.04 2.34 -24.74
C LEU A 22 8.41 2.14 -25.40
N LEU A 23 9.48 1.98 -24.61
CA LEU A 23 10.83 1.68 -25.12
C LEU A 23 10.91 0.31 -25.80
N LEU A 24 10.09 -0.65 -25.34
CA LEU A 24 10.02 -1.99 -25.90
C LEU A 24 9.06 -2.09 -27.10
N TRP A 25 8.26 -1.04 -27.37
CA TRP A 25 7.27 -1.05 -28.43
C TRP A 25 7.90 -0.67 -29.79
N PRO A 26 7.89 -1.57 -30.80
CA PRO A 26 8.62 -1.37 -32.05
C PRO A 26 7.90 -0.44 -33.06
N GLY A 27 6.64 -0.05 -32.82
CA GLY A 27 5.81 0.70 -33.77
C GLY A 27 5.56 2.16 -33.38
N LYS A 28 4.99 2.96 -34.30
CA LYS A 28 4.43 4.27 -33.96
C LYS A 28 3.16 4.06 -33.13
N ALA A 29 3.20 4.38 -31.85
CA ALA A 29 2.03 4.32 -30.99
C ALA A 29 1.13 5.54 -31.24
N SER A 30 -0.16 5.32 -31.45
CA SER A 30 -1.17 6.38 -31.32
C SER A 30 -1.25 6.83 -29.85
N ALA A 31 -1.75 8.04 -29.59
CA ALA A 31 -1.89 8.56 -28.23
C ALA A 31 -2.66 7.59 -27.30
N TYR A 32 -3.69 6.93 -27.83
CA TYR A 32 -4.45 5.92 -27.09
C TYR A 32 -3.62 4.67 -26.74
N THR A 33 -2.90 4.11 -27.71
CA THR A 33 -2.04 2.94 -27.45
C THR A 33 -0.87 3.27 -26.53
N ALA A 34 -0.31 4.48 -26.64
CA ALA A 34 0.74 4.95 -25.76
C ALA A 34 0.25 5.08 -24.32
N GLY A 35 -0.96 5.61 -24.11
CA GLY A 35 -1.58 5.70 -22.78
C GLY A 35 -1.75 4.33 -22.12
N TRP A 36 -2.29 3.35 -22.86
CA TRP A 36 -2.42 1.97 -22.34
C TRP A 36 -1.09 1.29 -22.06
N LEU A 37 -0.11 1.45 -22.95
CA LEU A 37 1.24 0.90 -22.75
C LEU A 37 1.89 1.53 -21.51
N ALA A 38 1.76 2.83 -21.32
CA ALA A 38 2.30 3.51 -20.15
C ALA A 38 1.65 3.06 -18.83
N HIS A 39 0.39 2.62 -18.89
CA HIS A 39 -0.35 2.15 -17.72
C HIS A 39 -0.19 0.65 -17.42
N ALA A 40 0.27 -0.15 -18.38
CA ALA A 40 0.43 -1.60 -18.22
C ALA A 40 1.24 -2.03 -16.98
N PRO A 41 2.35 -1.36 -16.60
CA PRO A 41 3.10 -1.71 -15.39
C PRO A 41 2.28 -1.55 -14.11
N TYR A 42 1.41 -0.54 -14.05
CA TYR A 42 0.57 -0.27 -12.90
C TYR A 42 -0.60 -1.24 -12.78
N LEU A 43 -1.09 -1.76 -13.90
CA LEU A 43 -2.00 -2.90 -13.91
C LEU A 43 -1.32 -4.15 -13.34
N VAL A 44 -0.07 -4.41 -13.71
CA VAL A 44 0.73 -5.50 -13.12
C VAL A 44 0.93 -5.29 -11.63
N PHE A 45 1.26 -4.07 -11.17
CA PHE A 45 1.35 -3.76 -9.74
C PHE A 45 0.02 -3.96 -9.03
N GLY A 46 -1.12 -3.64 -9.65
CA GLY A 46 -2.45 -3.91 -9.12
C GLY A 46 -2.70 -5.40 -8.93
N VAL A 47 -2.33 -6.23 -9.90
CA VAL A 47 -2.44 -7.69 -9.76
C VAL A 47 -1.52 -8.21 -8.65
N LEU A 48 -0.27 -7.76 -8.61
CA LEU A 48 0.71 -8.16 -7.61
C LEU A 48 0.33 -7.72 -6.20
N LEU A 49 -0.27 -6.54 -6.04
CA LEU A 49 -0.82 -6.07 -4.77
C LEU A 49 -2.00 -6.94 -4.31
N GLY A 50 -2.94 -7.28 -5.20
CA GLY A 50 -4.02 -8.20 -4.89
C GLY A 50 -3.53 -9.59 -4.47
N ALA A 51 -2.52 -10.12 -5.18
CA ALA A 51 -1.88 -11.39 -4.83
C ALA A 51 -1.13 -11.32 -3.48
N SER A 52 -0.43 -10.22 -3.23
CA SER A 52 0.29 -9.96 -1.97
C SER A 52 -0.70 -9.86 -0.80
N LEU A 53 -1.80 -9.15 -0.99
CA LEU A 53 -2.89 -9.01 -0.03
C LEU A 53 -3.50 -10.37 0.34
N TRP A 54 -3.89 -11.16 -0.67
CA TRP A 54 -4.42 -12.50 -0.45
C TRP A 54 -3.42 -13.39 0.28
N TYR A 55 -2.15 -13.38 -0.13
CA TYR A 55 -1.12 -14.20 0.49
C TYR A 55 -0.91 -13.84 1.96
N VAL A 56 -0.78 -12.56 2.28
CA VAL A 56 -0.59 -12.07 3.65
C VAL A 56 -1.81 -12.38 4.51
N ALA A 57 -3.02 -12.02 4.06
CA ALA A 57 -4.26 -12.28 4.80
C ALA A 57 -4.49 -13.79 5.00
N ARG A 58 -4.19 -14.62 4.00
CA ARG A 58 -4.25 -16.09 4.13
C ARG A 58 -3.25 -16.61 5.15
N ARG A 59 -2.04 -16.05 5.20
CA ARG A 59 -1.00 -16.50 6.14
C ARG A 59 -1.32 -16.09 7.58
N LEU A 60 -1.98 -14.96 7.78
CA LEU A 60 -2.35 -14.46 9.11
C LEU A 60 -3.66 -15.07 9.63
N TYR A 61 -4.66 -15.22 8.76
CA TYR A 61 -6.07 -15.49 9.16
C TYR A 61 -6.65 -16.76 8.54
N GLY A 62 -5.84 -17.53 7.79
CA GLY A 62 -6.30 -18.69 7.04
C GLY A 62 -7.12 -18.34 5.79
N ASN A 63 -7.71 -19.36 5.16
CA ASN A 63 -8.36 -19.21 3.85
C ASN A 63 -9.51 -18.19 3.87
N ALA A 64 -10.28 -18.14 4.96
CA ALA A 64 -11.42 -17.23 5.07
C ALA A 64 -10.99 -15.75 4.98
N GLY A 65 -10.00 -15.33 5.78
CA GLY A 65 -9.49 -13.96 5.72
C GLY A 65 -8.86 -13.63 4.37
N GLY A 66 -8.13 -14.58 3.77
CA GLY A 66 -7.57 -14.43 2.42
C GLY A 66 -8.64 -14.13 1.36
N TYR A 67 -9.74 -14.88 1.35
CA TYR A 67 -10.82 -14.67 0.37
C TYR A 67 -11.60 -13.37 0.62
N ILE A 68 -11.85 -13.02 1.88
CA ILE A 68 -12.54 -11.76 2.23
C ILE A 68 -11.70 -10.56 1.79
N ALA A 69 -10.40 -10.55 2.10
CA ALA A 69 -9.49 -9.48 1.68
C ALA A 69 -9.45 -9.35 0.15
N LEU A 70 -9.34 -10.48 -0.56
CA LEU A 70 -9.29 -10.48 -2.02
C LEU A 70 -10.60 -9.98 -2.64
N MET A 71 -11.76 -10.38 -2.11
CA MET A 71 -13.05 -9.88 -2.58
C MET A 71 -13.20 -8.37 -2.37
N LEU A 72 -12.82 -7.85 -1.19
CA LEU A 72 -12.84 -6.41 -0.92
C LEU A 72 -11.93 -5.66 -1.89
N TYR A 73 -10.76 -6.22 -2.21
CA TYR A 73 -9.80 -5.65 -3.15
C TYR A 73 -10.30 -5.64 -4.59
N CYS A 74 -10.76 -6.80 -5.10
CA CYS A 74 -11.22 -6.95 -6.48
C CYS A 74 -12.45 -6.10 -6.80
N PHE A 75 -13.26 -5.76 -5.78
CA PHE A 75 -14.45 -4.92 -5.92
C PHE A 75 -14.27 -3.55 -5.24
N SER A 76 -13.04 -3.01 -5.25
CA SER A 76 -12.74 -1.66 -4.78
C SER A 76 -12.57 -0.71 -5.97
N PRO A 77 -13.49 0.24 -6.21
CA PRO A 77 -13.36 1.24 -7.26
C PRO A 77 -12.04 2.01 -7.23
N GLY A 78 -11.55 2.34 -6.03
CA GLY A 78 -10.28 3.06 -5.86
C GLY A 78 -9.09 2.24 -6.37
N MET A 79 -9.02 0.95 -6.02
CA MET A 79 -7.94 0.08 -6.49
C MET A 79 -8.03 -0.20 -8.00
N ILE A 80 -9.23 -0.41 -8.53
CA ILE A 80 -9.45 -0.60 -9.97
C ILE A 80 -9.05 0.67 -10.73
N ARG A 81 -9.49 1.85 -10.27
CA ARG A 81 -9.19 3.12 -10.92
C ARG A 81 -7.70 3.41 -10.95
N SER A 82 -7.00 3.26 -9.83
CA SER A 82 -5.56 3.53 -9.75
C SER A 82 -4.70 2.56 -10.56
N SER A 83 -5.20 1.35 -10.88
CA SER A 83 -4.43 0.34 -11.59
C SER A 83 -4.78 0.21 -13.07
N ALA A 84 -6.02 0.50 -13.48
CA ALA A 84 -6.52 0.22 -14.82
C ALA A 84 -6.88 1.48 -15.63
N VAL A 85 -7.09 2.63 -15.00
CA VAL A 85 -7.58 3.83 -15.69
C VAL A 85 -6.42 4.71 -16.10
N TRP A 86 -6.09 4.71 -17.39
CA TRP A 86 -4.88 5.35 -17.93
C TRP A 86 -4.75 6.86 -17.70
N PHE A 87 -5.87 7.56 -17.46
CA PHE A 87 -5.91 9.00 -17.16
C PHE A 87 -5.92 9.31 -15.66
N ALA A 88 -5.93 8.30 -14.79
CA ALA A 88 -5.78 8.48 -13.34
C ALA A 88 -4.30 8.44 -12.95
N GLU A 89 -3.93 9.13 -11.88
CA GLU A 89 -2.57 9.07 -11.34
C GLU A 89 -2.28 7.67 -10.76
N PRO A 90 -1.22 6.99 -11.23
CA PRO A 90 -1.06 5.56 -11.00
C PRO A 90 -0.33 5.21 -9.69
N GLU A 91 -0.91 5.56 -8.56
CA GLU A 91 -0.33 5.36 -7.21
C GLU A 91 -0.23 3.90 -6.74
N THR A 92 -0.73 2.96 -7.53
CA THR A 92 -0.74 1.53 -7.17
C THR A 92 0.67 0.98 -6.92
N GLY A 93 1.70 1.50 -7.61
CA GLY A 93 3.10 1.15 -7.35
C GLY A 93 3.56 1.55 -5.95
N ALA A 94 3.13 2.74 -5.48
CA ALA A 94 3.41 3.24 -4.14
C ALA A 94 2.72 2.38 -3.07
N ALA A 95 1.44 2.06 -3.30
CA ALA A 95 0.65 1.20 -2.42
C ALA A 95 1.25 -0.22 -2.30
N TRP A 96 1.66 -0.82 -3.43
CA TRP A 96 2.31 -2.12 -3.43
C TRP A 96 3.68 -2.09 -2.75
N GLY A 97 4.50 -1.07 -3.02
CA GLY A 97 5.78 -0.86 -2.36
C GLY A 97 5.65 -0.72 -0.84
N ALA A 98 4.73 0.13 -0.36
CA ALA A 98 4.52 0.34 1.07
C ALA A 98 3.97 -0.92 1.76
N PHE A 99 2.96 -1.57 1.16
CA PHE A 99 2.41 -2.84 1.66
C PHE A 99 3.48 -3.93 1.73
N GLY A 100 4.24 -4.09 0.64
CA GLY A 100 5.35 -5.03 0.53
C GLY A 100 6.43 -4.76 1.57
N ALA A 101 6.81 -3.49 1.79
CA ALA A 101 7.85 -3.12 2.73
C ALA A 101 7.49 -3.50 4.17
N ILE A 102 6.28 -3.16 4.63
CA ILE A 102 5.83 -3.47 5.99
C ILE A 102 5.76 -4.97 6.24
N PHE A 103 5.06 -5.73 5.39
CA PHE A 103 4.90 -7.16 5.63
C PHE A 103 6.17 -7.96 5.34
N THR A 104 7.04 -7.50 4.43
CA THR A 104 8.36 -8.12 4.24
C THR A 104 9.26 -7.86 5.44
N ALA A 105 9.27 -6.64 6.00
CA ALA A 105 10.02 -6.32 7.20
C ALA A 105 9.60 -7.21 8.38
N ILE A 106 8.29 -7.35 8.62
CA ILE A 106 7.74 -8.24 9.65
C ILE A 106 8.14 -9.71 9.38
N ALA A 107 7.99 -10.17 8.13
CA ALA A 107 8.35 -11.54 7.77
C ALA A 107 9.84 -11.83 7.95
N VAL A 108 10.72 -10.88 7.61
CA VAL A 108 12.16 -10.96 7.86
C VAL A 108 12.44 -11.03 9.35
N ALA A 109 11.82 -10.16 10.16
CA ALA A 109 12.02 -10.17 11.61
C ALA A 109 11.64 -11.53 12.23
N HIS A 110 10.56 -12.17 11.76
CA HIS A 110 10.21 -13.52 12.20
C HIS A 110 11.24 -14.60 11.83
N THR A 111 12.05 -14.41 10.78
CA THR A 111 13.12 -15.38 10.46
C THR A 111 14.31 -15.29 11.42
N LEU A 112 14.47 -14.16 12.12
CA LEU A 112 15.59 -13.93 13.04
C LEU A 112 15.52 -14.81 14.28
N TYR A 113 14.36 -15.39 14.60
CA TYR A 113 14.21 -16.32 15.72
C TYR A 113 15.02 -17.61 15.55
N ALA A 114 15.40 -17.99 14.32
CA ALA A 114 16.26 -19.16 14.09
C ALA A 114 17.74 -18.75 13.96
N PRO A 115 18.69 -19.46 14.62
CA PRO A 115 20.12 -19.15 14.53
C PRO A 115 20.68 -19.53 13.16
N ARG A 116 20.82 -18.55 12.26
CA ARG A 116 21.48 -18.68 10.94
C ARG A 116 22.28 -17.41 10.61
N GLU A 117 23.19 -17.52 9.64
CA GLU A 117 23.89 -16.39 9.05
C GLU A 117 22.88 -15.39 8.47
N VAL A 118 22.84 -14.20 9.07
CA VAL A 118 21.67 -13.34 9.06
C VAL A 118 21.38 -12.71 7.69
N VAL A 119 22.42 -12.38 6.92
CA VAL A 119 22.32 -11.62 5.67
C VAL A 119 22.30 -12.54 4.45
N LEU A 120 23.28 -13.44 4.32
CA LEU A 120 23.39 -14.33 3.16
C LEU A 120 22.22 -15.31 3.06
N TRP A 121 21.64 -15.75 4.19
CA TRP A 121 20.47 -16.63 4.16
C TRP A 121 19.18 -15.89 3.76
N ASN A 122 19.06 -14.60 4.13
CA ASN A 122 17.85 -13.81 3.93
C ASN A 122 17.90 -12.91 2.69
N TRP A 123 18.93 -13.00 1.85
CA TRP A 123 19.18 -12.06 0.74
C TRP A 123 17.95 -11.80 -0.13
N ARG A 124 17.13 -12.82 -0.42
CA ARG A 124 15.90 -12.68 -1.21
C ARG A 124 14.91 -11.73 -0.53
N ARG A 125 14.75 -11.83 0.78
CA ARG A 125 13.84 -10.98 1.55
C ARG A 125 14.40 -9.58 1.76
N ILE A 126 15.73 -9.45 1.89
CA ILE A 126 16.41 -8.14 1.96
C ILE A 126 16.25 -7.40 0.63
N LEU A 127 16.44 -8.10 -0.49
CA LEU A 127 16.23 -7.57 -1.83
C LEU A 127 14.76 -7.17 -2.03
N LEU A 128 13.82 -8.05 -1.68
CA LEU A 128 12.38 -7.72 -1.75
C LEU A 128 12.03 -6.50 -0.89
N LEU A 129 12.59 -6.37 0.32
CA LEU A 129 12.39 -5.20 1.17
C LEU A 129 12.97 -3.95 0.51
N GLY A 130 14.20 -4.00 -0.02
CA GLY A 130 14.84 -2.89 -0.71
C GLY A 130 14.09 -2.44 -1.96
N VAL A 131 13.61 -3.39 -2.78
CA VAL A 131 12.75 -3.10 -3.95
C VAL A 131 11.42 -2.48 -3.51
N SER A 132 10.81 -3.00 -2.44
CA SER A 132 9.55 -2.45 -1.91
C SER A 132 9.72 -1.02 -1.41
N LEU A 133 10.83 -0.73 -0.71
CA LEU A 133 11.17 0.63 -0.25
C LEU A 133 11.46 1.56 -1.43
N ALA A 134 12.18 1.10 -2.46
CA ALA A 134 12.42 1.88 -3.68
C ALA A 134 11.11 2.19 -4.42
N LEU A 135 10.21 1.23 -4.54
CA LEU A 135 8.90 1.45 -5.17
C LEU A 135 8.04 2.41 -4.33
N ALA A 136 8.03 2.28 -3.01
CA ALA A 136 7.28 3.19 -2.13
C ALA A 136 7.80 4.63 -2.24
N VAL A 137 9.08 4.85 -1.88
CA VAL A 137 9.68 6.19 -1.83
C VAL A 137 9.87 6.78 -3.23
N GLY A 138 10.18 5.94 -4.22
CA GLY A 138 10.38 6.39 -5.60
C GLY A 138 9.09 6.76 -6.31
N SER A 139 7.98 6.12 -5.95
CA SER A 139 6.65 6.53 -6.42
C SER A 139 6.13 7.74 -5.67
N GLN A 140 6.39 7.84 -4.36
CA GLN A 140 5.96 9.01 -3.59
C GLN A 140 6.96 9.27 -2.46
N PHE A 141 7.68 10.40 -2.52
CA PHE A 141 8.76 10.69 -1.56
C PHE A 141 8.28 10.74 -0.10
N SER A 142 7.03 11.13 0.13
CA SER A 142 6.44 11.20 1.46
C SER A 142 6.24 9.83 2.14
N LEU A 143 6.27 8.74 1.36
CA LEU A 143 6.31 7.37 1.89
C LEU A 143 7.67 7.01 2.50
N ILE A 144 8.62 7.94 2.60
CA ILE A 144 9.83 7.78 3.41
C ILE A 144 9.49 7.41 4.87
N VAL A 145 8.30 7.77 5.36
CA VAL A 145 7.77 7.34 6.68
C VAL A 145 7.70 5.81 6.85
N VAL A 146 7.62 5.06 5.75
CA VAL A 146 7.62 3.59 5.76
C VAL A 146 8.96 3.04 6.25
N LEU A 147 10.08 3.73 6.03
CA LEU A 147 11.41 3.30 6.46
C LEU A 147 11.52 3.15 7.98
N PRO A 148 11.28 4.21 8.80
CA PRO A 148 11.33 4.09 10.26
C PRO A 148 10.22 3.18 10.79
N LEU A 149 9.06 3.12 10.14
CA LEU A 149 7.97 2.23 10.52
C LEU A 149 8.35 0.75 10.34
N ALA A 150 8.96 0.40 9.21
CA ALA A 150 9.47 -0.94 8.95
C ALA A 150 10.54 -1.34 9.99
N LEU A 151 11.48 -0.43 10.31
CA LEU A 151 12.48 -0.66 11.35
C LEU A 151 11.81 -0.89 12.73
N ALA A 152 10.85 -0.05 13.10
CA ALA A 152 10.14 -0.16 14.37
C ALA A 152 9.45 -1.53 14.51
N PHE A 153 8.78 -2.02 13.47
CA PHE A 153 8.19 -3.36 13.48
C PHE A 153 9.25 -4.47 13.56
N MET A 154 10.38 -4.33 12.87
CA MET A 154 11.45 -5.32 12.97
C MET A 154 12.04 -5.41 14.38
N LEU A 155 12.26 -4.26 15.03
CA LEU A 155 12.77 -4.19 16.40
C LEU A 155 11.75 -4.66 17.45
N TYR A 156 10.47 -4.43 17.19
CA TYR A 156 9.38 -4.92 18.02
C TYR A 156 9.25 -6.44 17.95
N VAL A 157 9.29 -7.01 16.73
CA VAL A 157 9.14 -8.46 16.52
C VAL A 157 10.39 -9.21 16.93
N ALA A 158 11.61 -8.69 16.76
CA ALA A 158 12.85 -9.39 17.10
C ALA A 158 13.62 -8.72 18.26
N PRO A 159 13.12 -8.75 19.51
CA PRO A 159 13.72 -8.02 20.63
C PRO A 159 15.12 -8.52 21.01
N GLU A 160 15.37 -9.82 20.89
CA GLU A 160 16.68 -10.45 21.23
C GLU A 160 17.75 -10.21 20.16
N ARG A 161 17.36 -9.82 18.94
CA ARG A 161 18.27 -9.70 17.77
C ARG A 161 18.13 -8.36 17.06
N ARG A 162 17.97 -7.29 17.83
CA ARG A 162 17.82 -5.91 17.33
C ARG A 162 18.96 -5.46 16.44
N SER A 163 20.20 -5.87 16.73
CA SER A 163 21.36 -5.55 15.89
C SER A 163 21.27 -6.18 14.50
N ALA A 164 20.91 -7.47 14.44
CA ALA A 164 20.68 -8.19 13.19
C ALA A 164 19.51 -7.59 12.38
N ALA A 165 18.42 -7.22 13.04
CA ALA A 165 17.31 -6.50 12.41
C ALA A 165 17.75 -5.15 11.81
N ALA A 166 18.53 -4.36 12.56
CA ALA A 166 19.05 -3.09 12.10
C ALA A 166 19.99 -3.25 10.89
N VAL A 167 20.89 -4.25 10.91
CA VAL A 167 21.80 -4.54 9.78
C VAL A 167 21.02 -4.90 8.52
N ILE A 168 20.00 -5.76 8.63
CA ILE A 168 19.16 -6.11 7.48
C ILE A 168 18.41 -4.89 6.95
N TRP A 169 17.80 -4.10 7.85
CA TRP A 169 17.09 -2.89 7.47
C TRP A 169 18.03 -1.91 6.75
N THR A 170 19.23 -1.66 7.28
CA THR A 170 20.23 -0.81 6.63
C THR A 170 20.62 -1.35 5.26
N ALA A 171 20.84 -2.66 5.13
CA ALA A 171 21.15 -3.27 3.84
C ALA A 171 20.01 -3.09 2.82
N ALA A 172 18.75 -3.23 3.24
CA ALA A 172 17.58 -3.00 2.40
C ALA A 172 17.44 -1.52 2.00
N VAL A 173 17.70 -0.58 2.91
CA VAL A 173 17.72 0.86 2.61
C VAL A 173 18.83 1.17 1.60
N CYS A 174 20.04 0.60 1.77
CA CYS A 174 21.13 0.76 0.81
C CYS A 174 20.74 0.25 -0.59
N ILE A 175 20.09 -0.91 -0.69
CA ILE A 175 19.56 -1.44 -1.96
C ILE A 175 18.51 -0.48 -2.54
N GLY A 176 17.57 -0.01 -1.71
CA GLY A 176 16.52 0.91 -2.15
C GLY A 176 17.09 2.22 -2.71
N THR A 177 18.03 2.83 -1.98
CA THR A 177 18.75 4.03 -2.42
C THR A 177 19.56 3.78 -3.69
N LEU A 178 20.20 2.62 -3.82
CA LEU A 178 20.94 2.25 -5.03
C LEU A 178 20.00 2.13 -6.24
N LEU A 179 18.81 1.55 -6.07
CA LEU A 179 17.81 1.47 -7.13
C LEU A 179 17.28 2.85 -7.52
N LEU A 180 17.02 3.72 -6.54
CA LEU A 180 16.66 5.11 -6.83
C LEU A 180 17.79 5.83 -7.55
N PHE A 181 19.04 5.69 -7.11
CA PHE A 181 20.18 6.30 -7.79
C PHE A 181 20.37 5.77 -9.23
N ALA A 182 20.16 4.47 -9.44
CA ALA A 182 20.18 3.84 -10.76
C ALA A 182 19.07 4.37 -11.67
N SER A 183 17.91 4.76 -11.13
CA SER A 183 16.83 5.42 -11.91
C SER A 183 17.22 6.79 -12.48
N TYR A 184 18.27 7.43 -11.93
CA TYR A 184 18.89 8.64 -12.50
C TYR A 184 20.10 8.29 -13.39
N PHE A 185 20.22 7.03 -13.83
CA PHE A 185 21.34 6.52 -14.62
C PHE A 185 22.71 6.80 -13.96
N PHE A 186 22.77 6.78 -12.62
CA PHE A 186 23.98 7.08 -11.84
C PHE A 186 24.52 8.52 -11.98
N HIS A 187 23.70 9.49 -12.43
CA HIS A 187 24.07 10.90 -12.45
C HIS A 187 23.90 11.52 -11.06
N ALA A 188 25.00 11.59 -10.29
CA ALA A 188 25.00 12.10 -8.91
C ALA A 188 24.43 13.52 -8.77
N GLY A 189 24.71 14.41 -9.73
CA GLY A 189 24.17 15.78 -9.74
C GLY A 189 22.65 15.81 -9.83
N ALA A 190 22.07 15.07 -10.78
CA ALA A 190 20.62 15.01 -10.98
C ALA A 190 19.91 14.36 -9.78
N PHE A 191 20.49 13.29 -9.22
CA PHE A 191 19.95 12.64 -8.03
C PHE A 191 19.93 13.61 -6.84
N TRP A 192 21.04 14.29 -6.54
CA TRP A 192 21.07 15.21 -5.41
C TRP A 192 20.20 16.45 -5.60
N GLN A 193 20.09 16.96 -6.82
CA GLN A 193 19.16 18.04 -7.14
C GLN A 193 17.71 17.61 -6.92
N ALA A 194 17.31 16.43 -7.39
CA ALA A 194 15.97 15.90 -7.15
C ALA A 194 15.69 15.69 -5.65
N MET A 195 16.64 15.11 -4.90
CA MET A 195 16.50 14.93 -3.44
C MET A 195 16.44 16.27 -2.69
N GLY A 196 17.08 17.32 -3.20
CA GLY A 196 17.02 18.66 -2.63
C GLY A 196 15.66 19.37 -2.80
N HIS A 197 14.88 18.99 -3.82
CA HIS A 197 13.54 19.54 -4.11
C HIS A 197 12.41 18.59 -3.70
N ALA A 198 12.72 17.43 -3.14
CA ALA A 198 11.74 16.41 -2.78
C ALA A 198 10.92 16.81 -1.53
N SER A 199 9.60 16.71 -1.63
CA SER A 199 8.64 17.00 -0.57
C SER A 199 8.41 15.79 0.34
N PHE A 200 9.37 15.52 1.22
CA PHE A 200 9.31 14.38 2.14
C PHE A 200 8.22 14.51 3.22
N PHE A 201 7.97 15.71 3.74
CA PHE A 201 7.04 15.94 4.87
C PHE A 201 6.34 17.31 4.77
N GLU A 202 5.38 17.45 3.85
CA GLU A 202 4.56 18.66 3.76
C GLU A 202 3.31 18.57 4.67
N ILE A 203 3.54 18.39 5.98
CA ILE A 203 2.43 18.26 6.93
C ILE A 203 1.89 19.65 7.29
N SER A 204 0.65 19.89 6.90
CA SER A 204 -0.10 21.08 7.29
C SER A 204 -0.77 20.87 8.65
N TRP A 205 -0.12 21.35 9.73
CA TRP A 205 -0.66 21.22 11.09
C TRP A 205 -2.07 21.80 11.27
N ARG A 206 -2.42 22.81 10.47
CA ARG A 206 -3.76 23.41 10.45
C ARG A 206 -4.85 22.42 10.02
N ALA A 207 -4.53 21.45 9.15
CA ALA A 207 -5.51 20.48 8.66
C ALA A 207 -6.04 19.57 9.77
N PHE A 208 -5.25 19.27 10.81
CA PHE A 208 -5.70 18.47 11.95
C PHE A 208 -6.77 19.15 12.81
N VAL A 209 -6.90 20.47 12.72
CA VAL A 209 -7.92 21.25 13.44
C VAL A 209 -9.17 21.46 12.58
N MET A 210 -9.10 21.22 11.27
CA MET A 210 -10.20 21.45 10.33
C MET A 210 -11.09 20.20 10.22
N PRO A 211 -12.36 20.23 10.65
CA PRO A 211 -13.26 19.08 10.53
C PRO A 211 -13.45 18.59 9.09
N HIS A 212 -13.36 19.51 8.13
CA HIS A 212 -13.48 19.21 6.71
C HIS A 212 -12.42 18.21 6.23
N ALA A 213 -11.18 18.28 6.75
CA ALA A 213 -10.10 17.37 6.37
C ALA A 213 -10.37 15.91 6.77
N TYR A 214 -11.06 15.68 7.88
CA TYR A 214 -11.49 14.33 8.27
C TYR A 214 -12.66 13.85 7.42
N SER A 215 -13.62 14.73 7.13
CA SER A 215 -14.76 14.38 6.28
C SER A 215 -14.35 14.07 4.84
N SER A 216 -13.33 14.75 4.31
CA SER A 216 -12.82 14.49 2.96
C SER A 216 -12.13 13.13 2.89
N VAL A 217 -11.26 12.80 3.84
CA VAL A 217 -10.62 11.47 3.93
C VAL A 217 -11.68 10.37 4.10
N ALA A 218 -12.67 10.57 4.96
CA ALA A 218 -13.76 9.59 5.12
C ALA A 218 -14.58 9.40 3.83
N ALA A 219 -14.92 10.49 3.13
CA ALA A 219 -15.64 10.45 1.86
C ALA A 219 -14.82 9.74 0.77
N GLN A 220 -13.53 10.04 0.69
CA GLN A 220 -12.64 9.40 -0.27
C GLN A 220 -12.45 7.91 0.04
N ILE A 221 -12.38 7.47 1.31
CA ILE A 221 -12.37 6.03 1.65
C ILE A 221 -13.64 5.35 1.14
N GLY A 222 -14.80 6.00 1.32
CA GLY A 222 -16.08 5.50 0.83
C GLY A 222 -16.13 5.40 -0.70
N GLN A 223 -15.56 6.38 -1.40
CA GLN A 223 -15.41 6.34 -2.86
C GLN A 223 -14.43 5.25 -3.31
N SER A 224 -13.36 5.00 -2.55
CA SER A 224 -12.40 3.95 -2.85
C SER A 224 -12.99 2.55 -2.66
N SER A 225 -13.80 2.33 -1.62
CA SER A 225 -14.47 1.05 -1.37
C SER A 225 -15.75 1.24 -0.56
N PRO A 226 -16.94 1.20 -1.19
CA PRO A 226 -18.22 1.32 -0.49
C PRO A 226 -18.39 0.30 0.65
N ALA A 227 -17.90 -0.93 0.45
CA ALA A 227 -17.90 -1.97 1.48
C ALA A 227 -17.16 -1.56 2.77
N LEU A 228 -16.11 -0.73 2.70
CA LEU A 228 -15.37 -0.31 3.89
C LEU A 228 -16.19 0.63 4.76
N VAL A 229 -17.12 1.40 4.19
CA VAL A 229 -17.99 2.32 4.96
C VAL A 229 -18.80 1.56 6.02
N LEU A 230 -19.23 0.35 5.69
CA LEU A 230 -20.01 -0.50 6.61
C LEU A 230 -19.11 -1.47 7.39
N ALA A 231 -18.12 -2.08 6.73
CA ALA A 231 -17.30 -3.11 7.36
C ALA A 231 -16.31 -2.54 8.38
N LEU A 232 -15.75 -1.34 8.13
CA LEU A 232 -14.73 -0.75 8.99
C LEU A 232 -15.27 -0.38 10.38
N PRO A 233 -16.41 0.33 10.54
CA PRO A 233 -16.99 0.60 11.86
C PRO A 233 -17.29 -0.68 12.64
N VAL A 234 -17.85 -1.70 11.99
CA VAL A 234 -18.14 -2.99 12.61
C VAL A 234 -16.84 -3.68 13.05
N ALA A 235 -15.81 -3.67 12.22
CA ALA A 235 -14.51 -4.24 12.53
C ALA A 235 -13.83 -3.51 13.70
N LEU A 236 -13.89 -2.18 13.75
CA LEU A 236 -13.34 -1.37 14.83
C LEU A 236 -14.07 -1.62 16.16
N ILE A 237 -15.40 -1.65 16.16
CA ILE A 237 -16.20 -1.96 17.34
C ILE A 237 -15.87 -3.37 17.84
N THR A 238 -15.81 -4.35 16.92
CA THR A 238 -15.47 -5.73 17.27
C THR A 238 -14.07 -5.83 17.86
N TRP A 239 -13.07 -5.17 17.25
CA TRP A 239 -11.70 -5.13 17.75
C TRP A 239 -11.62 -4.47 19.13
N ALA A 240 -12.33 -3.36 19.33
CA ALA A 240 -12.36 -2.63 20.60
C ALA A 240 -13.03 -3.43 21.72
N LEU A 241 -14.14 -4.12 21.44
CA LEU A 241 -14.90 -4.87 22.44
C LEU A 241 -14.33 -6.27 22.69
N TRP A 242 -13.79 -6.94 21.66
CA TRP A 242 -13.39 -8.34 21.75
C TRP A 242 -11.87 -8.53 21.77
N ARG A 243 -11.34 -8.95 22.93
CA ARG A 243 -9.90 -9.23 23.11
C ARG A 243 -9.31 -10.26 22.15
N ARG A 244 -10.10 -11.24 21.68
CA ARG A 244 -9.61 -12.32 20.80
C ARG A 244 -9.02 -11.77 19.49
N VAL A 245 -9.59 -10.67 19.01
CA VAL A 245 -9.24 -10.03 17.73
C VAL A 245 -8.00 -9.12 17.85
N ARG A 246 -7.55 -8.85 19.09
CA ARG A 246 -6.45 -7.92 19.40
C ARG A 246 -5.09 -8.61 19.49
N TYR A 247 -4.72 -9.37 18.46
CA TYR A 247 -3.36 -9.91 18.33
C TYR A 247 -2.57 -9.12 17.29
N PHE A 248 -1.25 -9.30 17.33
CA PHE A 248 -0.30 -8.57 16.48
C PHE A 248 -0.69 -8.58 14.99
N GLY A 249 -1.17 -9.72 14.47
CA GLY A 249 -1.58 -9.86 13.08
C GLY A 249 -2.71 -8.91 12.66
N ASN A 250 -3.64 -8.56 13.55
CA ASN A 250 -4.73 -7.59 13.26
C ASN A 250 -4.36 -6.16 13.64
N THR A 251 -3.67 -5.98 14.77
CA THR A 251 -3.31 -4.63 15.25
C THR A 251 -2.28 -3.95 14.35
N THR A 252 -1.35 -4.70 13.75
CA THR A 252 -0.33 -4.13 12.87
C THR A 252 -0.91 -3.46 11.62
N PRO A 253 -1.72 -4.12 10.78
CA PRO A 253 -2.39 -3.45 9.65
C PRO A 253 -3.23 -2.25 10.09
N LEU A 254 -3.94 -2.34 11.22
CA LEU A 254 -4.74 -1.23 11.75
C LEU A 254 -3.86 -0.02 12.11
N LEU A 255 -2.75 -0.22 12.82
CA LEU A 255 -1.83 0.86 13.20
C LEU A 255 -1.23 1.55 11.98
N VAL A 256 -0.81 0.78 10.97
CA VAL A 256 -0.28 1.36 9.73
C VAL A 256 -1.35 2.13 8.98
N ALA A 257 -2.56 1.57 8.86
CA ALA A 257 -3.67 2.26 8.22
C ALA A 257 -4.02 3.58 8.95
N VAL A 258 -4.11 3.57 10.29
CA VAL A 258 -4.39 4.77 11.07
C VAL A 258 -3.30 5.83 10.87
N LEU A 259 -2.02 5.44 10.91
CA LEU A 259 -0.92 6.37 10.66
C LEU A 259 -1.02 7.00 9.25
N LEU A 260 -1.24 6.18 8.22
CA LEU A 260 -1.38 6.67 6.84
C LEU A 260 -2.60 7.57 6.67
N LEU A 261 -3.73 7.26 7.32
CA LEU A 261 -4.91 8.12 7.29
C LEU A 261 -4.70 9.44 8.04
N LEU A 262 -3.96 9.44 9.15
CA LEU A 262 -3.58 10.68 9.84
C LEU A 262 -2.64 11.53 8.98
N LEU A 263 -1.72 10.90 8.25
CA LEU A 263 -0.88 11.60 7.29
C LEU A 263 -1.72 12.15 6.13
N ALA A 264 -2.70 11.40 5.61
CA ALA A 264 -3.63 11.89 4.60
C ALA A 264 -4.40 13.14 5.07
N VAL A 265 -4.86 13.18 6.32
CA VAL A 265 -5.47 14.38 6.92
C VAL A 265 -4.47 15.54 6.98
N GLY A 266 -3.22 15.26 7.36
CA GLY A 266 -2.16 16.28 7.44
C GLY A 266 -1.69 16.82 6.08
N THR A 267 -2.00 16.12 4.99
CA THR A 267 -1.46 16.38 3.65
C THR A 267 -2.54 16.57 2.58
N PRO A 268 -3.51 17.48 2.77
CA PRO A 268 -4.68 17.62 1.88
C PRO A 268 -4.34 18.14 0.47
N HIS A 269 -3.11 18.59 0.22
CA HIS A 269 -2.67 19.17 -1.05
C HIS A 269 -1.81 18.22 -1.90
N TYR A 270 -1.54 17.00 -1.44
CA TYR A 270 -0.75 16.06 -2.24
C TYR A 270 -1.53 15.67 -3.51
N PRO A 271 -0.83 15.49 -4.64
CA PRO A 271 -1.45 14.97 -5.86
C PRO A 271 -2.01 13.56 -5.62
N GLY A 272 -3.14 13.27 -6.25
CA GLY A 272 -3.78 11.95 -6.27
C GLY A 272 -4.53 11.55 -5.00
N LEU A 273 -4.56 10.25 -4.71
CA LEU A 273 -5.18 9.65 -3.51
C LEU A 273 -4.14 9.39 -2.40
N GLY A 274 -2.85 9.66 -2.67
CA GLY A 274 -1.69 9.65 -1.79
C GLY A 274 -1.70 8.55 -0.72
N PHE A 275 -1.51 8.97 0.53
CA PHE A 275 -1.49 8.09 1.69
C PHE A 275 -2.79 7.30 1.88
N GLN A 276 -3.91 7.81 1.39
CA GLN A 276 -5.19 7.15 1.59
C GLN A 276 -5.31 5.88 0.74
N LEU A 277 -4.92 5.93 -0.54
CA LEU A 277 -4.90 4.72 -1.38
C LEU A 277 -3.96 3.68 -0.77
N VAL A 278 -2.80 4.11 -0.28
CA VAL A 278 -1.83 3.24 0.38
C VAL A 278 -2.40 2.60 1.65
N ALA A 279 -3.30 3.30 2.38
CA ALA A 279 -3.95 2.77 3.58
C ALA A 279 -4.99 1.66 3.27
N VAL A 280 -5.64 1.71 2.10
CA VAL A 280 -6.76 0.82 1.75
C VAL A 280 -6.40 -0.68 1.83
N PRO A 281 -5.27 -1.16 1.25
CA PRO A 281 -4.86 -2.56 1.42
C PRO A 281 -4.69 -2.98 2.87
N PHE A 282 -4.16 -2.12 3.75
CA PHE A 282 -4.03 -2.42 5.17
C PHE A 282 -5.40 -2.52 5.87
N LEU A 283 -6.35 -1.65 5.49
CA LEU A 283 -7.74 -1.73 5.97
C LEU A 283 -8.40 -3.04 5.53
N PHE A 284 -8.17 -3.51 4.29
CA PHE A 284 -8.68 -4.81 3.83
C PHE A 284 -8.12 -5.96 4.65
N VAL A 285 -6.81 -5.97 4.93
CA VAL A 285 -6.20 -6.98 5.81
C VAL A 285 -6.86 -6.94 7.18
N PHE A 286 -6.94 -5.76 7.82
CA PHE A 286 -7.57 -5.61 9.14
C PHE A 286 -9.02 -6.13 9.18
N VAL A 287 -9.87 -5.62 8.28
CA VAL A 287 -11.29 -6.01 8.20
C VAL A 287 -11.42 -7.52 7.96
N SER A 288 -10.58 -8.08 7.08
CA SER A 288 -10.61 -9.51 6.78
C SER A 288 -10.23 -10.38 7.99
N GLY A 289 -9.28 -9.94 8.81
CA GLY A 289 -8.87 -10.68 10.01
C GLY A 289 -9.93 -10.62 11.09
N VAL A 290 -10.56 -9.47 11.31
CA VAL A 290 -11.71 -9.37 12.22
C VAL A 290 -12.86 -10.26 11.75
N ALA A 291 -13.18 -10.23 10.44
CA ALA A 291 -14.24 -11.06 9.88
C ALA A 291 -13.93 -12.56 9.99
N ALA A 292 -12.67 -12.97 9.76
CA ALA A 292 -12.23 -14.35 9.95
C ALA A 292 -12.42 -14.82 11.40
N ASP A 293 -12.03 -13.99 12.38
CA ASP A 293 -12.23 -14.31 13.81
C ASP A 293 -13.72 -14.42 14.18
N LEU A 294 -14.57 -13.57 13.60
CA LEU A 294 -16.03 -13.62 13.78
C LEU A 294 -16.63 -14.90 13.18
N LEU A 295 -16.11 -15.39 12.05
CA LEU A 295 -16.58 -16.62 11.39
C LEU A 295 -16.26 -17.88 12.20
N GLU A 296 -15.27 -17.83 13.09
CA GLU A 296 -14.98 -18.93 14.02
C GLU A 296 -15.85 -18.90 15.29
N SER A 297 -16.69 -17.88 15.47
CA SER A 297 -17.53 -17.72 16.65
C SER A 297 -18.80 -18.58 16.60
N ARG A 298 -19.51 -18.67 17.74
CA ARG A 298 -20.84 -19.33 17.82
C ARG A 298 -21.88 -18.70 16.88
N HIS A 299 -21.70 -17.45 16.47
CA HIS A 299 -22.60 -16.73 15.56
C HIS A 299 -22.20 -16.86 14.08
N LYS A 300 -21.37 -17.87 13.74
CA LYS A 300 -20.83 -18.11 12.39
C LYS A 300 -21.86 -17.94 11.28
N ASN A 301 -23.07 -18.50 11.42
CA ASN A 301 -24.06 -18.47 10.35
C ASN A 301 -24.55 -17.04 10.05
N LEU A 302 -24.80 -16.23 11.08
CA LEU A 302 -25.17 -14.82 10.92
C LEU A 302 -24.02 -14.00 10.34
N VAL A 303 -22.80 -14.19 10.86
CA VAL A 303 -21.61 -13.50 10.35
C VAL A 303 -21.36 -13.86 8.88
N THR A 304 -21.49 -15.14 8.53
CA THR A 304 -21.35 -15.62 7.15
C THR A 304 -22.37 -14.93 6.24
N ALA A 305 -23.65 -14.89 6.64
CA ALA A 305 -24.69 -14.22 5.88
C ALA A 305 -24.42 -12.71 5.71
N CYS A 306 -23.97 -12.03 6.77
CA CYS A 306 -23.65 -10.60 6.70
C CYS A 306 -22.42 -10.31 5.81
N VAL A 307 -21.35 -11.09 5.95
CA VAL A 307 -20.13 -10.91 5.15
C VAL A 307 -20.42 -11.21 3.69
N TRP A 308 -21.07 -12.33 3.37
CA TRP A 308 -21.44 -12.63 1.99
C TRP A 308 -22.44 -11.63 1.44
N GLY A 309 -23.44 -11.23 2.22
CA GLY A 309 -24.40 -10.19 1.83
C GLY A 309 -23.72 -8.88 1.48
N LEU A 310 -22.79 -8.41 2.32
CA LEU A 310 -21.98 -7.22 2.06
C LEU A 310 -21.13 -7.37 0.79
N LEU A 311 -20.41 -8.50 0.65
CA LEU A 311 -19.51 -8.72 -0.48
C LEU A 311 -20.26 -8.84 -1.80
N VAL A 312 -21.40 -9.55 -1.82
CA VAL A 312 -22.26 -9.70 -3.00
C VAL A 312 -22.94 -8.37 -3.33
N ALA A 313 -23.43 -7.63 -2.33
CA ALA A 313 -23.99 -6.30 -2.55
C ALA A 313 -22.95 -5.33 -3.13
N ASN A 314 -21.71 -5.36 -2.59
CA ASN A 314 -20.61 -4.55 -3.10
C ASN A 314 -20.25 -4.96 -4.55
N ALA A 315 -20.14 -6.26 -4.83
CA ALA A 315 -19.88 -6.74 -6.19
C ALA A 315 -20.97 -6.31 -7.17
N GLY A 316 -22.24 -6.49 -6.80
CA GLY A 316 -23.40 -6.10 -7.60
C GLY A 316 -23.45 -4.59 -7.85
N TRP A 317 -23.20 -3.78 -6.82
CA TRP A 317 -23.15 -2.31 -6.94
C TRP A 317 -22.06 -1.86 -7.92
N ASN A 318 -20.85 -2.42 -7.79
CA ASN A 318 -19.74 -2.05 -8.67
C ASN A 318 -19.98 -2.45 -10.12
N VAL A 319 -20.52 -3.65 -10.37
CA VAL A 319 -20.87 -4.10 -11.72
C VAL A 319 -21.97 -3.21 -12.32
N TRP A 320 -22.96 -2.84 -11.51
CA TRP A 320 -24.04 -1.95 -11.93
C TRP A 320 -23.56 -0.55 -12.29
N GLU A 321 -22.70 0.05 -11.46
CA GLU A 321 -22.09 1.35 -11.77
C GLU A 321 -21.25 1.30 -13.05
N LEU A 322 -20.46 0.23 -13.22
CA LEU A 322 -19.68 0.03 -14.45
C LEU A 322 -20.57 -0.08 -15.68
N ALA A 323 -21.69 -0.80 -15.58
CA ALA A 323 -22.66 -0.94 -16.68
C ALA A 323 -23.31 0.41 -17.05
N ARG A 324 -23.63 1.27 -16.08
CA ARG A 324 -24.15 2.62 -16.33
C ARG A 324 -23.10 3.57 -16.93
N ALA A 325 -21.84 3.41 -16.56
CA ALA A 325 -20.76 4.24 -17.08
C ALA A 325 -20.38 3.89 -18.53
N GLY A 326 -20.66 2.66 -18.97
CA GLY A 326 -20.37 2.17 -20.32
C GLY A 326 -21.52 2.31 -21.33
N SER A 327 -22.72 2.73 -20.89
CA SER A 327 -23.91 2.98 -21.73
C SER A 327 -24.08 4.46 -22.06
#